data_AF-A0A3M1XUS6-F1
#
_entry.id   AF-A0A3M1XUS6-F1
#
_cell.length_a   1.000
_cell.length_b   1.000
_cell.length_c   1.000
_cell.angle_alpha   90.00
_cell.angle_beta   90.00
_cell.angle_gamma   90.00
#
_symmetry.space_group_name_H-M   'P 1'
#
loop_
_entity.id
_entity.type
_entity.pdbx_description
1 polymer ?
#
loop_
_entity_poly.entity_id
_entity_poly.type
_entity_poly.pdbx_seq_one_letter_code
_entity_poly.pdbx_strand_id
1 'polypeptide(L)'
;MIRHTFSVLQGIGEKLEQRLWRQGILTWEDFLLADSVEGIGREKKSLYNFTLEAHLRALNERDFSHFSKNLRRREHWRLYEQWKEQVLCLDIETNGLMPEQGGYPTLVGLYDGSSWRALIRG
;
A
#
# COMPACT_ATOMS: atom_id res chain seq x y z
N MET A 1 4.70 5.91 2.69
CA MET A 1 3.47 5.09 2.58
C MET A 1 3.76 3.60 2.29
N ILE A 2 4.42 3.23 1.18
CA ILE A 2 4.86 1.82 0.97
C ILE A 2 6.21 1.50 1.66
N ARG A 3 7.21 2.39 1.55
CA ARG A 3 8.53 2.22 2.20
C ARG A 3 8.49 2.13 3.73
N HIS A 4 7.38 2.56 4.33
CA HIS A 4 7.20 2.62 5.78
C HIS A 4 6.44 1.44 6.36
N THR A 5 5.99 0.50 5.52
CA THR A 5 5.29 -0.70 5.98
C THR A 5 6.17 -1.93 5.83
N PHE A 6 6.18 -2.76 6.85
CA PHE A 6 6.83 -4.07 6.84
C PHE A 6 5.84 -5.20 6.56
N SER A 7 4.55 -4.89 6.39
CA SER A 7 3.50 -5.84 6.01
C SER A 7 3.73 -6.51 4.63
N VAL A 8 4.70 -6.01 3.85
CA VAL A 8 5.17 -6.65 2.60
C VAL A 8 6.01 -7.90 2.87
N LEU A 9 6.54 -8.04 4.08
CA LEU A 9 7.39 -9.17 4.49
C LEU A 9 6.54 -10.28 5.10
N GLN A 10 6.72 -11.50 4.60
CA GLN A 10 6.01 -12.66 5.11
C GLN A 10 6.31 -12.89 6.60
N GLY A 11 5.24 -13.00 7.41
CA GLY A 11 5.35 -13.22 8.84
C GLY A 11 5.46 -11.94 9.69
N ILE A 12 5.45 -10.75 9.06
CA ILE A 12 5.33 -9.48 9.78
C ILE A 12 3.87 -9.02 9.70
N GLY A 13 3.20 -9.06 10.86
CA GLY A 13 1.88 -8.43 11.04
C GLY A 13 1.99 -7.12 11.83
N GLU A 14 0.85 -6.46 12.04
CA GLU A 14 0.74 -5.14 12.68
C GLU A 14 1.52 -5.02 14.00
N LYS A 15 1.46 -6.04 14.86
CA LYS A 15 2.19 -6.04 16.15
C LYS A 15 3.70 -5.97 15.98
N LEU A 16 4.25 -6.73 15.04
CA LEU A 16 5.69 -6.74 14.76
C LEU A 16 6.10 -5.45 14.03
N GLU A 17 5.28 -4.99 13.10
CA GLU A 17 5.48 -3.71 12.41
C GLU A 17 5.55 -2.53 13.41
N GLN A 18 4.59 -2.44 14.33
CA GLN A 18 4.61 -1.42 15.40
C GLN A 18 5.83 -1.54 16.33
N ARG A 19 6.37 -2.74 16.52
CA ARG A 19 7.60 -2.94 17.31
C ARG A 19 8.80 -2.38 16.54
N LEU A 20 8.90 -2.63 15.24
CA LEU A 20 9.94 -2.07 14.38
C LEU A 20 9.93 -0.54 14.44
N TRP A 21 8.75 0.07 14.31
CA TRP A 21 8.63 1.53 14.41
C TRP A 21 9.05 2.06 15.78
N ARG A 22 8.69 1.38 16.86
CA ARG A 22 9.13 1.74 18.22
C ARG A 22 10.63 1.60 18.43
N GLN A 23 11.31 0.76 17.65
CA GLN A 23 12.77 0.64 17.63
C GLN A 23 13.45 1.70 16.74
N GLY A 24 12.69 2.63 16.13
CA GLY A 24 13.21 3.66 15.24
C GLY A 24 13.44 3.18 13.80
N ILE A 25 13.02 1.95 13.47
CA ILE A 25 13.11 1.41 12.12
C ILE A 25 11.82 1.80 11.38
N LEU A 26 11.84 2.95 10.72
CA LEU A 26 10.66 3.58 10.13
C LEU A 26 10.49 3.30 8.65
N THR A 27 11.59 2.94 7.97
CA THR A 27 11.65 2.69 6.53
C THR A 27 12.34 1.38 6.20
N TRP A 28 12.17 0.91 4.95
CA TRP A 28 12.92 -0.23 4.42
C TRP A 28 14.43 0.03 4.45
N GLU A 29 14.83 1.27 4.17
CA GLU A 29 16.22 1.71 4.23
C GLU A 29 16.79 1.62 5.66
N ASP A 30 16.04 2.09 6.67
CA ASP A 30 16.44 1.94 8.08
C ASP A 30 16.62 0.46 8.45
N PHE A 31 15.71 -0.39 7.98
CA PHE A 31 15.77 -1.83 8.23
C PHE A 31 17.00 -2.46 7.56
N LEU A 32 17.32 -2.06 6.34
CA LEU A 32 18.49 -2.57 5.60
C LEU A 32 19.81 -2.12 6.22
N LEU A 33 19.88 -0.87 6.71
CA LEU A 33 21.05 -0.32 7.40
C LEU A 33 21.29 -0.94 8.78
N ALA A 34 20.25 -1.47 9.43
CA ALA A 34 20.39 -2.12 10.72
C ALA A 34 21.08 -3.49 10.63
N ASP A 35 22.24 -3.61 11.29
CA ASP A 35 22.99 -4.87 11.43
C ASP A 35 22.17 -5.98 12.10
N SER A 36 21.32 -5.61 13.05
CA SER A 36 20.42 -6.52 13.75
C SER A 36 19.12 -5.82 14.10
N VAL A 37 18.04 -6.60 14.22
CA VAL A 37 16.71 -6.11 14.54
C VAL A 37 16.16 -6.95 15.66
N GLU A 38 15.86 -6.31 16.79
CA GLU A 38 15.49 -7.02 18.00
C GLU A 38 14.13 -7.72 17.82
N GLY A 39 14.13 -9.04 18.05
CA GLY A 39 12.97 -9.91 17.78
C GLY A 39 12.98 -10.59 16.40
N ILE A 40 13.97 -10.32 15.56
CA ILE A 40 14.17 -10.98 14.26
C ILE A 40 15.54 -11.67 14.26
N GLY A 41 15.54 -13.00 14.12
CA GLY A 41 16.78 -13.77 14.03
C GLY A 41 17.57 -13.50 12.73
N ARG A 42 18.88 -13.74 12.75
CA ARG A 42 19.80 -13.41 11.65
C ARG A 42 19.37 -13.99 10.29
N GLU A 43 18.93 -15.25 10.25
CA GLU A 43 18.47 -15.88 8.99
C GLU A 43 17.25 -15.18 8.41
N LYS A 44 16.24 -14.87 9.26
CA LYS A 44 15.06 -14.10 8.82
C LYS A 44 15.43 -12.68 8.41
N LYS A 45 16.37 -12.04 9.11
CA LYS A 45 16.88 -10.71 8.75
C LYS A 45 17.48 -10.72 7.35
N SER A 46 18.32 -11.70 7.03
CA SER A 46 18.91 -11.85 5.69
C SER A 46 17.84 -12.08 4.62
N LEU A 47 16.84 -12.92 4.89
CA LEU A 47 15.73 -13.15 3.95
C LEU A 47 14.92 -11.86 3.73
N TYR A 48 14.62 -11.13 4.80
CA TYR A 48 13.92 -9.86 4.71
C TYR A 48 14.72 -8.79 3.96
N ASN A 49 16.05 -8.74 4.16
CA ASN A 49 16.91 -7.85 3.39
C ASN A 49 16.80 -8.12 1.88
N PHE A 50 16.92 -9.38 1.47
CA PHE A 50 16.78 -9.76 0.06
C PHE A 50 15.44 -9.33 -0.53
N THR A 51 14.35 -9.55 0.20
CA THR A 51 13.00 -9.15 -0.22
C THR A 51 12.84 -7.63 -0.31
N LEU A 52 13.33 -6.88 0.69
CA LEU A 52 13.26 -5.42 0.69
C LEU A 52 14.12 -4.79 -0.41
N GLU A 53 15.31 -5.35 -0.68
CA GLU A 53 16.14 -4.92 -1.81
C GLU A 53 15.43 -5.12 -3.15
N ALA A 54 14.76 -6.25 -3.35
CA ALA A 54 13.95 -6.49 -4.54
C ALA A 54 12.79 -5.49 -4.66
N HIS A 55 12.09 -5.19 -3.56
CA HIS A 55 11.03 -4.18 -3.56
C HIS A 55 11.56 -2.76 -3.82
N LEU A 56 12.70 -2.38 -3.26
CA LEU A 56 13.33 -1.09 -3.54
C LEU A 56 13.70 -0.96 -5.00
N ARG A 57 14.26 -2.00 -5.60
CA ARG A 57 14.63 -2.02 -7.03
C ARG A 57 13.39 -1.83 -7.91
N ALA A 58 12.34 -2.63 -7.66
CA ALA A 58 11.08 -2.50 -8.38
C ALA A 58 10.41 -1.13 -8.19
N LEU A 59 10.54 -0.53 -6.99
CA LEU A 59 10.01 0.81 -6.72
C LEU A 59 10.76 1.90 -7.50
N ASN A 60 12.08 1.79 -7.59
CA ASN A 60 12.92 2.71 -8.35
C ASN A 60 12.67 2.59 -9.87
N GLU A 61 12.41 1.38 -10.35
CA GLU A 61 12.06 1.09 -11.75
C GLU A 61 10.58 1.39 -12.09
N ARG A 62 9.78 1.80 -11.09
CA ARG A 62 8.32 1.97 -11.21
C ARG A 62 7.62 0.73 -11.79
N ASP A 63 8.06 -0.47 -11.42
CA ASP A 63 7.45 -1.74 -11.83
C ASP A 63 6.20 -2.05 -10.99
N PHE A 64 5.05 -1.57 -11.47
CA PHE A 64 3.76 -1.87 -10.84
C PHE A 64 3.40 -3.37 -10.92
N SER A 65 3.84 -4.08 -11.96
CA SER A 65 3.56 -5.51 -12.15
C SER A 65 4.13 -6.34 -10.99
N HIS A 66 5.35 -6.01 -10.56
CA HIS A 66 5.97 -6.59 -9.38
C HIS A 66 5.07 -6.44 -8.13
N PHE A 67 4.59 -5.24 -7.84
CA PHE A 67 3.76 -5.01 -6.65
C PHE A 67 2.36 -5.61 -6.79
N SER A 68 1.75 -5.60 -7.98
CA SER A 68 0.43 -6.21 -8.19
C SER A 68 0.41 -7.71 -7.84
N LYS A 69 1.54 -8.41 -8.02
CA LYS A 69 1.70 -9.85 -7.75
C LYS A 69 2.13 -10.14 -6.32
N ASN A 70 3.01 -9.32 -5.77
CA ASN A 70 3.65 -9.57 -4.47
C ASN A 70 2.97 -8.85 -3.29
N LEU A 71 2.16 -7.83 -3.56
CA LEU A 71 1.44 -7.07 -2.54
C LEU A 71 -0.04 -7.46 -2.54
N ARG A 72 -0.61 -7.67 -1.34
CA ARG A 72 -2.04 -7.93 -1.18
C ARG A 72 -2.84 -6.75 -1.73
N ARG A 73 -3.95 -7.03 -2.44
CA ARG A 73 -4.81 -5.98 -3.04
C ARG A 73 -5.22 -4.89 -2.05
N ARG A 74 -5.54 -5.26 -0.81
CA ARG A 74 -5.91 -4.31 0.26
C ARG A 74 -4.80 -3.34 0.65
N GLU A 75 -3.54 -3.61 0.28
CA GLU A 75 -2.39 -2.75 0.57
C GLU A 75 -1.98 -1.92 -0.67
N HIS A 76 -2.61 -2.12 -1.84
CA HIS A 76 -2.25 -1.41 -3.08
C HIS A 76 -2.37 0.11 -2.94
N TRP A 77 -3.26 0.61 -2.07
CA TRP A 77 -3.38 2.04 -1.78
C TRP A 77 -2.05 2.67 -1.32
N ARG A 78 -1.14 1.89 -0.71
CA ARG A 78 0.18 2.36 -0.27
C ARG A 78 1.10 2.77 -1.42
N LEU A 79 0.80 2.33 -2.64
CA LEU A 79 1.50 2.69 -3.87
C LEU A 79 1.01 4.02 -4.46
N TYR A 80 -0.07 4.61 -3.92
CA TYR A 80 -0.71 5.80 -4.48
C TYR A 80 0.29 6.92 -4.76
N GLU A 81 1.14 7.27 -3.80
CA GLU A 81 2.14 8.35 -3.95
C GLU A 81 3.07 8.15 -5.15
N GLN A 82 3.44 6.91 -5.46
CA GLN A 82 4.37 6.59 -6.55
C GLN A 82 3.69 6.52 -7.93
N TRP A 83 2.38 6.26 -7.99
CA TRP A 83 1.63 6.11 -9.24
C TRP A 83 0.44 7.06 -9.35
N LYS A 84 0.39 8.15 -8.58
CA LYS A 84 -0.76 9.07 -8.54
C LYS A 84 -1.19 9.59 -9.91
N GLU A 85 -0.24 9.74 -10.85
CA GLU A 85 -0.49 10.18 -12.23
C GLU A 85 -1.18 9.11 -13.11
N GLN A 86 -1.23 7.86 -12.65
CA GLN A 86 -1.82 6.70 -13.33
C GLN A 86 -2.98 6.09 -12.52
N VAL A 87 -3.44 6.78 -11.47
CA VAL A 87 -4.50 6.32 -10.58
C VAL A 87 -5.70 7.25 -10.68
N LEU A 88 -6.89 6.66 -10.70
CA LEU A 88 -8.15 7.37 -10.58
C LEU A 88 -8.77 7.06 -9.22
N CYS A 89 -9.00 8.10 -8.42
CA CYS A 89 -9.76 8.00 -7.18
C CYS A 89 -11.26 8.03 -7.51
N LEU A 90 -12.00 7.05 -7.00
CA LEU A 90 -13.45 6.94 -7.16
C LEU A 90 -14.13 7.15 -5.82
N ASP A 91 -15.17 7.97 -5.84
CA ASP A 91 -16.07 8.18 -4.72
C ASP A 91 -17.50 7.91 -5.19
N ILE A 92 -18.24 7.05 -4.50
CA ILE A 92 -19.57 6.59 -4.98
C ILE A 92 -20.58 6.78 -3.86
N GLU A 93 -21.55 7.64 -4.13
CA GLU A 93 -22.71 7.84 -3.26
C GLU A 93 -23.92 7.09 -3.82
N THR A 94 -24.79 6.65 -2.91
CA THR A 94 -26.00 5.90 -3.27
C THR A 94 -27.23 6.56 -2.66
N ASN A 95 -28.41 6.19 -3.12
CA ASN A 95 -29.68 6.58 -2.50
C ASN A 95 -29.95 5.90 -1.14
N GLY A 96 -29.01 5.09 -0.63
CA GLY A 96 -29.08 4.44 0.68
C GLY A 96 -29.94 3.16 0.74
N LEU A 97 -30.56 2.75 -0.37
CA LEU A 97 -31.32 1.49 -0.44
C LEU A 97 -30.42 0.35 -0.95
N MET A 98 -30.74 -0.88 -0.55
CA MET A 98 -30.10 -2.07 -1.13
C MET A 98 -30.54 -2.24 -2.60
N PRO A 99 -29.70 -2.83 -3.49
CA PRO A 99 -30.05 -3.01 -4.90
C PRO A 99 -31.42 -3.66 -5.14
N GLU A 100 -31.79 -4.65 -4.33
CA GLU A 100 -33.06 -5.37 -4.42
C GLU A 100 -34.28 -4.51 -4.04
N GLN A 101 -34.05 -3.42 -3.32
CA GLN A 101 -35.06 -2.44 -2.89
C GLN A 101 -35.06 -1.18 -3.77
N GLY A 102 -34.43 -1.23 -4.94
CA GLY A 102 -34.28 -0.06 -5.81
C GLY A 102 -33.07 0.83 -5.46
N GLY A 103 -32.04 0.24 -4.83
CA GLY A 103 -30.76 0.88 -4.58
C GLY A 103 -30.04 1.24 -5.88
N TYR A 104 -29.52 2.46 -5.98
CA TYR A 104 -28.71 2.87 -7.13
C TYR A 104 -27.69 3.96 -6.77
N PRO A 105 -26.57 4.08 -7.53
CA PRO A 105 -25.63 5.18 -7.40
C PRO A 105 -26.27 6.52 -7.78
N THR A 106 -26.15 7.53 -6.92
CA THR A 106 -26.64 8.90 -7.13
C THR A 106 -25.54 9.81 -7.66
N LEU A 107 -24.30 9.57 -7.25
CA LEU A 107 -23.12 10.32 -7.67
C LEU A 107 -21.93 9.38 -7.84
N VAL A 108 -21.15 9.60 -8.89
CA VAL A 108 -19.80 9.05 -9.05
C VAL A 108 -18.81 10.19 -9.20
N GLY A 109 -18.00 10.40 -8.17
CA GLY A 109 -16.88 11.33 -8.15
C GLY A 109 -15.63 10.68 -8.74
N LEU A 110 -14.94 11.43 -9.58
CA LEU A 110 -13.73 11.03 -10.30
C LEU A 110 -12.65 12.06 -10.00
N TYR A 111 -11.52 11.65 -9.43
CA TYR A 111 -10.37 12.51 -9.21
C TYR A 111 -9.10 11.85 -9.74
N ASP A 112 -8.42 12.51 -10.67
CA ASP A 112 -7.22 11.99 -11.36
C ASP A 112 -5.89 12.48 -10.74
N GLY A 113 -5.95 13.13 -9.57
CA GLY A 113 -4.78 13.78 -8.96
C GLY A 113 -4.59 15.24 -9.36
N SER A 114 -5.37 15.75 -10.32
CA SER A 114 -5.31 17.14 -10.80
C SER A 114 -6.68 17.81 -10.90
N SER A 115 -7.68 17.08 -11.40
CA SER A 115 -9.01 17.58 -11.69
C SER A 115 -10.05 16.66 -11.09
N TRP A 116 -11.18 17.26 -10.71
CA TRP A 116 -12.31 16.54 -10.16
C TRP A 116 -13.51 16.67 -11.11
N ARG A 117 -14.24 15.56 -11.30
CA ARG A 117 -15.48 15.49 -12.07
C ARG A 117 -16.51 14.66 -11.32
N ALA A 118 -17.77 15.08 -11.33
CA ALA A 118 -18.89 14.26 -10.88
C ALA A 118 -19.78 13.85 -12.04
N LEU A 119 -20.24 12.60 -11.99
CA LEU A 119 -21.37 12.10 -12.77
C LEU A 119 -22.57 12.03 -11.82
N ILE A 120 -23.53 12.93 -12.01
CA ILE A 120 -24.70 13.03 -11.13
C ILE A 120 -25.91 12.45 -11.85
N ARG A 121 -26.65 11.58 -11.15
CA ARG A 121 -27.95 11.11 -11.60
C ARG A 121 -29.01 12.12 -11.16
N GLY A 122 -29.59 12.81 -12.14
CA GLY A 122 -30.68 13.77 -11.94
C GLY A 122 -32.02 13.13 -11.61
#